data_AF-A0A4S2GBT2-F1
#
_entry.id   AF-A0A4S2GBT2-F1
#
_cell.length_a   1.000
_cell.length_b   1.000
_cell.length_c   1.000
_cell.angle_alpha   90.00
_cell.angle_beta   90.00
_cell.angle_gamma   90.00
#
_symmetry.space_group_name_H-M   'P 1'
#
loop_
_entity.id
_entity.type
_entity.pdbx_description
1 polymer ?
#
loop_
_entity_poly.entity_id
_entity_poly.type
_entity_poly.pdbx_seq_one_letter_code
_entity_poly.pdbx_strand_id
1 'polypeptide(L)' 'MTQLVLNIEDPKAAAALKKIISMMNGISISKPKRKTSYERACEDIDAGRITYCESVEDMFDKLNS' A
#
# COMPACT_ATOMS: atom_id res chain seq x y z
N MET A 1 12.89 -19.51 -5.86
CA MET A 1 11.70 -18.72 -6.25
C MET A 1 12.21 -17.41 -6.82
N THR A 2 11.92 -17.10 -8.08
CA THR A 2 12.40 -15.89 -8.78
C THR A 2 11.23 -14.91 -8.96
N GLN A 3 11.40 -13.66 -8.53
CA GLN A 3 10.38 -12.62 -8.65
C GLN A 3 10.81 -11.58 -9.68
N LEU A 4 9.91 -11.25 -10.61
CA LEU A 4 10.06 -10.16 -11.57
C LEU A 4 8.98 -9.11 -11.28
N VAL A 5 9.40 -7.86 -11.06
CA VAL A 5 8.49 -6.72 -10.82
C VAL A 5 8.45 -5.87 -12.08
N LEU A 6 7.24 -5.63 -12.60
CA LEU A 6 7.00 -4.85 -13.81
C LEU A 6 6.12 -3.65 -13.46
N ASN A 7 6.61 -2.44 -13.74
CA ASN A 7 5.77 -1.24 -13.74
C ASN A 7 5.17 -1.10 -15.14
N ILE A 8 3.85 -1.06 -15.23
CA ILE A 8 3.12 -0.98 -16.50
C ILE A 8 2.31 0.31 -16.47
N GLU A 9 2.63 1.23 -17.35
CA GLU A 9 1.95 2.53 -17.44
C GLU A 9 0.66 2.45 -18.27
N ASP A 10 0.63 1.59 -19.29
CA ASP A 10 -0.54 1.38 -20.14
C ASP A 10 -1.47 0.26 -19.59
N PRO A 11 -2.74 0.57 -19.26
CA PRO A 11 -3.66 -0.42 -18.69
C PRO A 11 -4.08 -1.51 -19.68
N LYS A 12 -4.00 -1.28 -21.00
CA LYS A 12 -4.33 -2.32 -21.99
C LYS A 12 -3.22 -3.37 -22.06
N ALA A 13 -1.96 -2.95 -21.97
CA ALA A 13 -0.80 -3.83 -21.85
C ALA A 13 -0.90 -4.72 -20.60
N ALA A 14 -1.33 -4.17 -19.46
CA ALA A 14 -1.53 -4.95 -18.23
C ALA A 14 -2.57 -6.06 -18.40
N ALA A 15 -3.68 -5.77 -19.10
CA ALA A 15 -4.72 -6.77 -19.37
C ALA A 15 -4.24 -7.90 -20.30
N ALA A 16 -3.46 -7.55 -21.33
CA ALA A 16 -2.86 -8.53 -22.23
C ALA A 16 -1.85 -9.44 -21.50
N LEU A 17 -0.95 -8.85 -20.72
CA LEU A 17 0.05 -9.58 -19.93
C LEU A 17 -0.62 -10.51 -18.91
N LYS A 18 -1.70 -10.09 -18.26
CA LYS A 18 -2.45 -10.92 -17.32
C LYS A 18 -3.01 -12.19 -17.99
N LYS A 19 -3.51 -12.08 -19.22
CA LYS A 19 -3.97 -13.24 -20.01
C LYS A 19 -2.82 -14.17 -20.36
N ILE A 20 -1.69 -13.62 -20.83
CA ILE A 20 -0.51 -14.40 -21.21
C ILE A 20 0.05 -15.17 -20.02
N ILE A 21 0.23 -14.50 -18.88
CA ILE A 21 0.75 -15.11 -17.64
C ILE A 21 -0.18 -16.22 -17.15
N SER A 22 -1.49 -16.05 -17.27
CA SER A 22 -2.47 -17.09 -16.88
C SER A 22 -2.39 -18.36 -17.72
N MET A 23 -1.79 -18.32 -18.91
CA MET A 23 -1.61 -19.49 -19.78
C MET A 23 -0.26 -20.19 -19.54
N MET A 24 0.68 -19.56 -18.82
CA MET A 24 2.01 -20.11 -18.54
C MET A 24 1.97 -20.95 -17.27
N ASN A 25 2.39 -22.21 -17.37
CA ASN A 25 2.41 -23.10 -16.22
C ASN A 25 3.59 -22.75 -15.29
N GLY A 26 3.33 -22.57 -13.99
CA GLY A 26 4.36 -22.23 -12.99
C GLY A 26 4.62 -20.74 -12.78
N ILE A 27 3.83 -19.85 -13.41
CA ILE A 27 3.91 -18.40 -13.19
C ILE A 27 2.61 -17.90 -12.56
N SER A 28 2.72 -17.15 -11.47
CA SER A 28 1.57 -16.58 -10.76
C SER A 28 1.76 -15.09 -10.51
N ILE A 29 0.69 -14.31 -10.68
CA ILE A 29 0.71 -12.89 -10.33
C ILE A 29 0.46 -12.77 -8.82
N SER A 30 1.47 -12.34 -8.09
CA SER A 30 1.34 -12.03 -6.66
C SER A 30 0.36 -10.87 -6.46
N LYS A 31 -0.63 -11.06 -5.59
CA LYS A 31 -1.52 -9.96 -5.17
C LYS A 31 -0.69 -8.98 -4.34
N PRO A 32 -0.84 -7.66 -4.56
CA PRO A 32 -0.19 -6.70 -3.69
C PRO A 32 -0.68 -6.94 -2.26
N LYS A 33 0.26 -7.04 -1.32
CA LYS A 33 -0.08 -7.10 0.10
C LYS A 33 -0.83 -5.82 0.43
N ARG A 34 -2.09 -5.93 0.86
CA ARG A 34 -2.82 -4.77 1.38
C ARG A 34 -2.05 -4.28 2.60
N LYS A 35 -1.62 -3.03 2.57
CA LYS A 35 -0.98 -2.40 3.72
C LYS A 35 -1.91 -2.51 4.92
N THR A 36 -1.36 -3.00 6.02
CA THR A 36 -2.06 -3.07 7.30
C THR A 36 -2.31 -1.66 7.85
N SER A 37 -3.25 -1.52 8.78
CA SER A 37 -3.47 -0.25 9.48
C SER A 37 -2.20 0.26 10.17
N TYR A 38 -1.37 -0.66 10.65
CA TYR A 38 -0.07 -0.35 11.24
C TYR A 38 0.92 0.22 10.23
N GLU A 39 1.09 -0.43 9.07
CA GLU A 39 1.99 0.10 8.02
C GLU A 39 1.58 1.49 7.55
N ARG A 40 0.27 1.76 7.46
CA ARG A 40 -0.24 3.10 7.14
C ARG A 40 0.07 4.12 8.22
N ALA A 41 -0.08 3.74 9.50
CA ALA A 41 0.27 4.62 10.61
C ALA A 41 1.77 4.94 10.65
N CYS A 42 2.65 3.97 10.32
CA CYS A 42 4.08 4.23 10.17
C CYS A 42 4.38 5.20 9.02
N GLU A 43 3.68 5.10 7.89
CA GLU A 43 3.81 6.08 6.80
C GLU A 43 3.29 7.46 7.21
N ASP A 44 2.24 7.54 8.02
CA ASP A 44 1.75 8.83 8.55
C ASP A 44 2.77 9.47 9.50
N ILE A 45 3.50 8.65 10.28
CA ILE A 45 4.63 9.10 11.09
C ILE A 45 5.75 9.65 10.21
N ASP A 46 6.18 8.89 9.20
CA ASP A 46 7.29 9.29 8.31
C ASP A 46 6.94 10.54 7.47
N ALA A 47 5.68 10.63 7.01
CA ALA A 47 5.16 11.77 6.28
C ALA A 47 4.86 13.00 7.17
N GLY A 48 5.08 12.91 8.48
CA GLY A 48 4.80 13.99 9.43
C GLY A 48 3.30 14.31 9.59
N ARG A 49 2.41 13.42 9.16
CA ARG A 49 0.96 13.49 9.34
C ARG A 49 0.56 12.99 10.73
N ILE A 50 1.29 13.44 11.74
CA ILE A 50 1.06 13.08 13.14
C ILE A 50 0.47 14.27 13.89
N THR A 51 -0.55 14.00 14.70
CA THR A 51 -1.06 14.97 15.65
C THR A 51 -0.24 14.85 16.91
N TYR A 52 0.57 15.88 17.19
CA TYR A 52 1.29 15.97 18.45
C TYR A 52 0.39 16.64 19.51
N CYS A 53 0.38 16.06 20.70
CA CYS A 53 -0.32 16.59 21.86
C CYS A 53 0.64 16.60 23.06
N GLU A 54 0.79 17.75 23.71
CA GLU A 54 1.73 17.94 24.82
C GLU A 54 1.19 17.42 26.16
N SER A 55 -0.13 17.27 26.27
CA SER A 55 -0.79 16.82 27.49
C SER A 55 -2.11 16.14 27.15
N VAL A 56 -2.60 15.35 28.11
CA VAL A 56 -3.88 14.63 27.96
C VAL A 56 -5.03 15.61 27.70
N GLU A 57 -5.03 16.75 28.38
CA GLU A 57 -6.05 17.80 28.19
C GLU A 57 -6.03 18.38 26.76
N ASP A 58 -4.84 18.70 26.21
CA ASP A 58 -4.65 19.16 24.82
C ASP A 58 -5.09 18.11 23.79
N MET A 59 -4.89 16.82 24.09
CA MET A 59 -5.37 15.73 23.25
C MET A 59 -6.90 15.68 23.20
N PHE A 60 -7.57 15.78 24.36
CA PHE A 60 -9.03 15.76 24.41
C PHE A 60 -9.65 17.02 23.78
N ASP A 61 -9.00 18.18 23.87
CA ASP A 61 -9.44 19.41 23.20
C ASP A 61 -9.42 19.23 21.67
N LYS A 62 -8.29 18.75 21.12
CA LYS A 62 -8.14 18.48 19.67
C LYS A 62 -9.04 17.38 19.12
N LEU A 63 -9.49 16.44 19.96
CA LEU A 63 -10.41 15.36 19.58
C LEU A 63 -11.87 15.78 19.58
N ASN A 64 -12.24 16.76 20.41
CA ASN A 64 -13.62 17.21 20.59
C ASN A 64 -13.97 18.49 19.82
N SER A 65 -12.99 19.12 19.15
CA SER A 65 -13.16 20.31 18.32
C SER A 65 -13.37 19.98 16.84
#